data_AF-A4FWU9-F1
#
_entry.id   AF-A4FWU9-F1
#
_cell.length_a   1.000
_cell.length_b   1.000
_cell.length_c   1.000
_cell.angle_alpha   90.00
_cell.angle_beta   90.00
_cell.angle_gamma   90.00
#
_symmetry.space_group_name_H-M   'P 1'
#
loop_
_entity.id
_entity.type
_entity.pdbx_description
1 polymer ?
#
loop_
_entity_poly.entity_id
_entity_poly.type
_entity_poly.pdbx_seq_one_letter_code
_entity_poly.pdbx_strand_id
1 'polypeptide(L)'
;MDIMQFVPDLGTGFITGFVVGWGIKMAMKVVIALMGLYVFSLIYLSNLGVISINVDALFGLVGSVEGAVMSYGSLAIGLIHSVSLGGGFAAGATVGLKQG
;
A
#
# COMPACT_ATOMS: atom_id res chain seq x y z
N MET A 1 30.21 -4.94 14.10
CA MET A 1 29.35 -3.80 13.71
C MET A 1 29.59 -2.71 14.71
N ASP A 2 30.06 -1.55 14.25
CA ASP A 2 30.27 -0.40 15.13
C ASP A 2 28.91 0.16 15.54
N ILE A 3 28.60 0.08 16.84
CA ILE A 3 27.34 0.52 17.44
C ILE A 3 27.06 2.00 17.12
N MET A 4 28.10 2.79 16.90
CA MET A 4 28.01 4.19 16.48
C MET A 4 27.33 4.41 15.13
N GLN A 5 27.42 3.48 14.19
CA GLN A 5 26.80 3.61 12.86
C GLN A 5 25.41 2.96 12.80
N PHE A 6 25.15 1.98 13.67
CA PHE A 6 23.87 1.27 13.73
C PHE A 6 22.69 2.18 14.13
N VAL A 7 22.88 3.04 15.12
CA VAL A 7 21.81 3.93 15.64
C VAL A 7 21.39 5.00 14.62
N PRO A 8 22.32 5.74 13.98
CA PRO A 8 21.98 6.68 12.92
C PRO A 8 21.29 6.00 11.71
N ASP A 9 21.75 4.84 11.28
CA ASP A 9 21.17 4.11 10.15
C ASP A 9 19.73 3.65 10.45
N LEU A 10 19.47 3.20 11.67
CA LEU A 10 18.14 2.78 12.10
C LEU A 10 17.19 3.98 12.24
N GLY A 11 17.67 5.11 12.78
CA GLY A 11 16.90 6.34 12.90
C GLY A 11 16.54 6.96 11.54
N THR A 12 17.49 7.02 10.62
CA THR A 12 17.27 7.51 9.25
C THR A 12 16.31 6.59 8.48
N GLY A 13 16.50 5.27 8.60
CA GLY A 13 15.55 4.28 8.11
C GLY A 13 14.15 4.51 8.65
N PHE A 14 14.00 4.69 9.96
CA PHE A 14 12.68 4.92 10.58
C PHE A 14 11.98 6.18 10.07
N ILE A 15 12.68 7.31 9.99
CA ILE A 15 12.08 8.57 9.53
C ILE A 15 11.65 8.46 8.06
N THR A 16 12.52 7.92 7.21
CA THR A 16 12.22 7.73 5.78
C THR A 16 11.07 6.75 5.58
N GLY A 17 11.07 5.63 6.30
CA GLY A 17 9.97 4.67 6.31
C GLY A 17 8.66 5.31 6.75
N PHE A 18 8.66 6.09 7.84
CA PHE A 18 7.48 6.76 8.34
C PHE A 18 6.84 7.69 7.32
N VAL A 19 7.63 8.56 6.67
CA VAL A 19 7.13 9.49 5.65
C VAL A 19 6.55 8.73 4.46
N VAL A 20 7.24 7.69 3.98
CA VAL A 20 6.76 6.86 2.87
C VAL A 20 5.47 6.14 3.25
N GLY A 21 5.41 5.50 4.42
CA GLY A 21 4.23 4.79 4.89
C GLY A 21 3.02 5.70 5.06
N TRP A 22 3.23 6.90 5.61
CA TRP A 22 2.17 7.91 5.73
C TRP A 22 1.64 8.36 4.37
N GLY A 23 2.54 8.65 3.41
CA GLY A 23 2.18 9.04 2.05
C GLY A 23 1.41 7.95 1.30
N ILE A 24 1.83 6.68 1.42
CA ILE A 24 1.12 5.54 0.82
C ILE A 24 -0.32 5.48 1.33
N LYS A 25 -0.54 5.63 2.63
CA LYS A 25 -1.89 5.52 3.17
C LYS A 25 -2.81 6.65 2.72
N MET A 26 -2.25 7.86 2.62
CA MET A 26 -2.99 9.02 2.14
C MET A 26 -3.40 8.84 0.67
N ALA A 27 -2.49 8.34 -0.18
CA ALA A 27 -2.80 7.97 -1.56
C ALA A 27 -3.85 6.86 -1.63
N MET A 28 -3.74 5.84 -0.79
CA MET A 28 -4.67 4.70 -0.77
C MET A 28 -6.09 5.12 -0.40
N LYS A 29 -6.26 6.06 0.54
CA LYS A 29 -7.58 6.64 0.86
C LYS A 29 -8.24 7.29 -0.36
N VAL A 30 -7.48 8.06 -1.13
CA VAL A 30 -7.98 8.72 -2.35
C VAL A 30 -8.33 7.70 -3.42
N VAL A 31 -7.45 6.71 -3.67
CA VAL A 31 -7.70 5.66 -4.66
C VAL A 31 -8.94 4.83 -4.31
N ILE A 32 -9.09 4.41 -3.05
CA ILE A 32 -10.27 3.67 -2.59
C ILE A 32 -11.54 4.51 -2.73
N ALA A 33 -11.50 5.80 -2.40
CA ALA A 33 -12.65 6.68 -2.55
C ALA A 33 -13.07 6.80 -4.03
N LEU A 34 -12.12 6.98 -4.95
CA LEU A 34 -12.39 7.05 -6.39
C LEU A 34 -12.91 5.72 -6.94
N MET A 35 -12.34 4.60 -6.51
CA MET A 35 -12.82 3.27 -6.89
C MET A 35 -14.24 3.00 -6.39
N GLY A 36 -14.53 3.34 -5.13
CA GLY A 36 -15.87 3.24 -4.57
C GLY A 36 -16.89 4.08 -5.34
N LEU A 37 -16.54 5.33 -5.65
CA LEU A 37 -17.37 6.23 -6.46
C LEU A 37 -17.64 5.63 -7.86
N TYR A 38 -16.61 5.06 -8.49
CA TYR A 38 -16.72 4.45 -9.80
C TYR A 38 -17.65 3.23 -9.80
N VAL A 39 -17.46 2.31 -8.84
CA VAL A 39 -18.34 1.13 -8.69
C VAL A 39 -19.77 1.57 -8.36
N PHE A 40 -19.94 2.58 -7.52
CA PHE A 40 -21.26 3.13 -7.21
C PHE A 40 -21.96 3.68 -8.45
N SER A 41 -21.24 4.42 -9.30
CA SER A 41 -21.75 4.92 -10.57
C SER A 41 -22.18 3.78 -11.51
N LEU A 42 -21.38 2.72 -11.62
CA LEU A 42 -21.73 1.54 -12.42
C LEU A 42 -23.01 0.89 -11.90
N ILE A 43 -23.12 0.62 -10.59
CA ILE A 43 -24.31 0.01 -9.99
C ILE A 43 -25.54 0.88 -10.25
N TYR A 44 -25.42 2.20 -10.17
CA TYR A 44 -26.52 3.12 -10.49
C TYR A 44 -26.99 2.99 -11.94
N LEU A 45 -26.06 3.00 -12.91
CA LEU A 45 -26.39 2.80 -14.33
C LEU A 45 -26.99 1.42 -14.61
N SER A 46 -26.55 0.39 -13.89
CA SER A 46 -27.10 -0.96 -14.01
C SER A 46 -28.54 -1.06 -13.50
N ASN A 47 -28.88 -0.36 -12.41
CA ASN A 47 -30.26 -0.30 -11.89
C ASN A 47 -31.21 0.44 -12.85
N LEU A 48 -30.69 1.41 -13.60
CA LEU A 48 -31.44 2.10 -14.66
C LEU A 48 -31.58 1.27 -15.94
N GLY A 49 -30.91 0.11 -16.04
CA GLY A 49 -30.91 -0.73 -17.22
C GLY A 49 -30.08 -0.20 -18.39
N VAL A 50 -29.22 0.81 -18.16
CA VAL A 50 -28.35 1.41 -19.20
C VAL A 50 -27.21 0.46 -19.55
N ILE A 51 -26.70 -0.28 -18.57
CA ILE A 51 -25.59 -1.24 -18.73
C ILE A 51 -25.89 -2.56 -18.01
N SER A 52 -25.23 -3.64 -18.43
CA SER A 52 -25.17 -4.91 -17.70
C SER A 52 -23.76 -5.09 -17.14
N ILE A 53 -23.65 -5.43 -15.86
CA ILE A 53 -22.37 -5.62 -15.17
C ILE A 53 -22.10 -7.11 -14.98
N ASN A 54 -20.94 -7.57 -15.43
CA ASN A 54 -20.43 -8.90 -15.09
C ASN A 54 -19.73 -8.85 -13.72
N VAL A 55 -20.46 -9.26 -12.69
CA VAL A 55 -20.00 -9.21 -11.30
C VAL A 55 -18.81 -10.15 -11.07
N ASP A 56 -18.79 -11.33 -11.70
CA ASP A 56 -17.71 -12.31 -11.56
C ASP A 56 -16.39 -11.78 -12.12
N ALA A 57 -16.42 -11.18 -13.31
CA ALA A 57 -15.25 -10.54 -13.91
C ALA A 57 -14.75 -9.37 -13.07
N LEU A 58 -15.67 -8.61 -12.47
CA LEU A 58 -15.34 -7.46 -11.62
C LEU A 58 -14.64 -7.89 -10.33
N PHE A 59 -15.09 -8.98 -9.68
CA PHE A 59 -14.39 -9.59 -8.56
C PHE A 59 -13.05 -10.22 -8.97
N GLY A 60 -12.95 -10.80 -10.17
CA GLY A 60 -11.69 -11.33 -10.71
C GLY A 60 -10.60 -10.26 -10.86
N LEU A 61 -10.98 -9.02 -11.20
CA LEU A 61 -10.06 -7.88 -11.24
C LEU A 61 -9.54 -7.52 -9.84
N VAL A 62 -10.39 -7.58 -8.81
CA VAL A 62 -9.98 -7.35 -7.41
C VAL A 62 -8.93 -8.38 -6.97
N GLY A 63 -9.15 -9.67 -7.28
CA GLY A 63 -8.18 -10.72 -6.98
C GLY A 63 -6.83 -10.53 -7.71
N SER A 64 -6.85 -9.97 -8.92
CA SER A 64 -5.63 -9.65 -9.67
C SER A 64 -4.84 -8.52 -9.02
N VAL A 65 -5.52 -7.50 -8.48
CA VAL A 65 -4.90 -6.42 -7.72
C VAL A 65 -4.27 -6.94 -6.43
N GLU A 66 -4.94 -7.83 -5.71
CA GLU A 66 -4.40 -8.45 -4.50
C GLU A 66 -3.12 -9.25 -4.79
N GLY A 67 -3.13 -10.06 -5.85
CA GLY A 67 -1.94 -10.79 -6.31
C GLY A 67 -0.78 -9.86 -6.67
N ALA A 68 -1.06 -8.73 -7.34
CA ALA A 68 -0.05 -7.72 -7.65
C ALA A 68 0.55 -7.10 -6.38
N VAL A 69 -0.29 -6.70 -5.42
CA VAL A 69 0.15 -6.12 -4.13
C VAL A 69 1.05 -7.09 -3.37
N MET A 70 0.69 -8.38 -3.33
CA MET A 70 1.51 -9.42 -2.70
C MET A 70 2.86 -9.61 -3.40
N SER A 71 2.87 -9.59 -4.73
CA SER A 71 4.10 -9.70 -5.51
C SER A 71 5.03 -8.50 -5.27
N TYR A 72 4.53 -7.27 -5.35
CA TYR A 72 5.33 -6.07 -5.08
C TYR A 72 5.77 -5.98 -3.61
N GLY A 73 4.93 -6.42 -2.68
CA GLY A 73 5.26 -6.50 -1.26
C GLY A 73 6.43 -7.45 -0.99
N SER A 74 6.44 -8.63 -1.60
CA SER A 74 7.54 -9.59 -1.46
C SER A 74 8.85 -9.10 -2.06
N LEU A 75 8.81 -8.38 -3.19
CA LEU A 75 9.98 -7.70 -3.76
C LEU A 75 10.50 -6.60 -2.85
N ALA A 76 9.61 -5.82 -2.21
CA ALA A 76 10.00 -4.78 -1.27
C ALA A 76 10.70 -5.36 -0.02
N ILE A 77 10.27 -6.53 0.46
CA ILE A 77 10.94 -7.23 1.57
C ILE A 77 12.37 -7.65 1.18
N GLY A 78 12.60 -8.05 -0.07
CA GLY A 78 13.93 -8.39 -0.59
C GLY A 78 14.91 -7.20 -0.68
N LEU A 79 14.42 -5.96 -0.70
CA LEU A 79 15.27 -4.76 -0.71
C LEU A 79 15.82 -4.39 0.68
N ILE A 80 15.30 -5.03 1.74
CA ILE A 80 15.66 -4.82 3.14
C ILE A 80 16.87 -5.72 3.49
N HIS A 81 18.00 -5.54 2.80
CA HIS A 81 19.19 -6.39 3.03
C HIS A 81 20.05 -5.96 4.23
N SER A 82 19.89 -4.74 4.75
CA SER A 82 20.56 -4.28 5.97
C SER A 82 19.61 -4.29 7.17
N VAL A 83 20.01 -4.95 8.25
CA VAL A 83 19.19 -5.08 9.47
C VAL A 83 18.96 -3.72 10.14
N SER A 84 19.96 -2.82 10.12
CA SER A 84 19.88 -1.48 10.74
C SER A 84 18.92 -0.56 9.99
N LEU A 85 19.24 -0.21 8.74
CA LEU A 85 18.48 0.74 7.93
C LEU A 85 17.15 0.14 7.47
N GLY A 86 17.17 -1.10 7.00
CA GLY A 86 15.98 -1.80 6.57
C GLY A 86 15.01 -2.11 7.72
N GLY A 87 15.53 -2.50 8.88
CA GLY A 87 14.71 -2.71 10.09
C GLY A 87 14.07 -1.41 10.58
N GLY A 88 14.86 -0.32 10.61
CA GLY A 88 14.37 1.02 10.89
C GLY A 88 13.27 1.43 9.89
N PHE A 89 13.51 1.27 8.60
CA PHE A 89 12.55 1.57 7.53
C PHE A 89 11.26 0.78 7.66
N ALA A 90 11.31 -0.52 7.87
CA ALA A 90 10.11 -1.34 8.03
C ALA A 90 9.29 -0.92 9.26
N ALA A 91 9.96 -0.66 10.40
CA ALA A 91 9.31 -0.16 11.60
C ALA A 91 8.67 1.22 11.36
N GLY A 92 9.41 2.14 10.74
CA GLY A 92 8.92 3.46 10.36
C GLY A 92 7.71 3.39 9.43
N ALA A 93 7.82 2.61 8.35
CA ALA A 93 6.78 2.44 7.35
C ALA A 93 5.50 1.85 7.93
N THR A 94 5.59 0.83 8.78
CA THR A 94 4.41 0.26 9.44
C THR A 94 3.74 1.26 10.40
N VAL A 95 4.51 2.09 11.10
CA VAL A 95 3.97 3.16 11.96
C VAL A 95 3.36 4.28 11.12
N GLY A 96 4.01 4.71 10.05
CA GLY A 96 3.51 5.73 9.12
C GLY A 96 2.21 5.30 8.45
N LEU A 97 2.14 4.03 8.01
CA LEU A 97 0.91 3.42 7.50
C LEU A 97 -0.18 3.40 8.56
N LYS A 98 0.11 3.20 9.84
CA LYS A 98 -0.92 3.24 10.89
C LYS A 98 -1.43 4.66 11.15
N GLN A 99 -0.57 5.66 11.14
CA GLN A 99 -0.96 7.06 11.43
C GLN A 99 -1.64 7.78 10.26
N GLY A 100 -1.38 7.38 9.01
CA GLY A 100 -1.94 8.03 7.82
C GLY A 100 -3.44 7.88 7.63
#